data_AF-A0A0P7U5Z9-F1
#
_entry.id   AF-A0A0P7U5Z9-F1
#
_cell.length_a   1.000
_cell.length_b   1.000
_cell.length_c   1.000
_cell.angle_alpha   90.00
_cell.angle_beta   90.00
_cell.angle_gamma   90.00
#
_symmetry.space_group_name_H-M   'P 1'
#
loop_
_entity.id
_entity.type
_entity.pdbx_description
1 polymer ?
#
loop_
_entity_poly.entity_id
_entity_poly.type
_entity_poly.pdbx_seq_one_letter_code
_entity_poly.pdbx_strand_id
1 'polypeptide(L)'
;IKDDAGDLSASLILLRNRLLDILLNLLFTTKEKCAVNTLACEEMARTLGFDWLLAFVEEHLHPSTVTAAARILVTLLSSQPLLARFREGLCGGGWLDNTEPVLTDRIGTVLGFNVGRGAGGRCVIREINREACHFPGFPVLQTLMPKHSDVAELHFLLMALFLQQPVAERPRNLHCDLDAVWTFIFGIPASSGSMGDCPGGSVHSVCTEAAFLLLAMLRGLFNLPWQAEEEGSWLLEYPATLMQFLGHFYHNLPELASMWTTPEFLCVLAATVFPFNIRPHSEMVSDLENESNSPAEDLKALSAEKGLNRSQSEYCNVGSKTYLTGHPARKCIFDFMRVLIMDNLCTVPASKQTPVLDLLLEASPERATHSQQAEFQSSILDGVMEQVLGAKVFS
;
A
#
# COMPACT_ATOMS: atom_id res chain seq x y z
N ILE A 1 33.33 -14.41 -20.40
CA ILE A 1 31.94 -14.81 -20.07
C ILE A 1 31.60 -14.49 -18.61
N LYS A 2 32.23 -13.47 -18.02
CA LYS A 2 31.83 -12.90 -16.72
C LYS A 2 31.54 -11.43 -17.01
N ASP A 3 30.42 -10.95 -16.48
CA ASP A 3 29.83 -9.60 -16.55
C ASP A 3 28.76 -9.32 -17.62
N ASP A 4 28.72 -10.01 -18.77
CA ASP A 4 27.69 -9.78 -19.81
C ASP A 4 26.23 -10.02 -19.34
N ALA A 5 26.00 -10.95 -18.40
CA ALA A 5 24.64 -11.28 -17.96
C ALA A 5 24.04 -10.21 -17.04
N GLY A 6 24.87 -9.55 -16.22
CA GLY A 6 24.46 -8.43 -15.37
C GLY A 6 24.17 -7.17 -16.19
N ASP A 7 25.03 -6.89 -17.17
CA ASP A 7 24.88 -5.76 -18.08
C ASP A 7 23.68 -5.91 -19.02
N LEU A 8 23.39 -7.13 -19.48
CA LEU A 8 22.18 -7.43 -20.26
C LEU A 8 20.92 -7.22 -19.42
N SER A 9 20.93 -7.64 -18.15
CA SER A 9 19.81 -7.42 -17.22
C SER A 9 19.54 -5.93 -17.00
N ALA A 10 20.58 -5.14 -16.70
CA ALA A 10 20.47 -3.70 -16.52
C ALA A 10 19.96 -2.99 -17.79
N SER A 11 20.45 -3.41 -18.96
CA SER A 11 20.03 -2.87 -20.26
C SER A 11 18.54 -3.13 -20.54
N LEU A 12 18.04 -4.31 -20.19
CA LEU A 12 16.62 -4.67 -20.34
C LEU A 12 15.72 -3.86 -19.39
N ILE A 13 16.16 -3.63 -18.15
CA ILE A 13 15.44 -2.75 -17.19
C ILE A 13 15.37 -1.33 -17.77
N LEU A 14 16.48 -0.80 -18.27
CA LEU A 14 16.55 0.54 -18.84
C LEU A 14 15.66 0.68 -20.08
N LEU A 15 15.69 -0.30 -20.99
CA LEU A 15 14.83 -0.33 -22.17
C LEU A 15 13.34 -0.37 -21.77
N ARG A 16 12.98 -1.25 -20.83
CA ARG A 16 11.61 -1.37 -20.31
C ARG A 16 11.14 -0.04 -19.73
N ASN A 17 11.94 0.59 -18.88
CA ASN A 17 11.58 1.86 -18.24
C ASN A 17 11.43 2.98 -19.26
N ARG A 18 12.28 3.03 -20.30
CA ARG A 18 12.14 3.99 -21.39
C ARG A 18 10.85 3.79 -22.18
N LEU A 19 10.46 2.54 -22.44
CA LEU A 19 9.19 2.23 -23.12
C LEU A 19 7.97 2.62 -22.26
N LEU A 20 8.02 2.36 -20.95
CA LEU A 20 6.98 2.81 -20.01
C LEU A 20 6.91 4.35 -19.92
N ASP A 21 8.05 5.03 -19.88
CA ASP A 21 8.09 6.50 -19.90
C ASP A 21 7.53 7.07 -21.22
N ILE A 22 7.79 6.44 -22.37
CA ILE A 22 7.18 6.82 -23.65
C ILE A 22 5.67 6.63 -23.58
N LEU A 23 5.20 5.48 -23.08
CA LEU A 23 3.77 5.20 -22.92
C LEU A 23 3.10 6.23 -22.02
N LEU A 24 3.69 6.55 -20.87
CA LEU A 24 3.21 7.61 -19.97
C LEU A 24 3.12 8.95 -20.70
N ASN A 25 4.12 9.33 -21.49
CA ASN A 25 4.11 10.59 -22.22
C ASN A 25 2.97 10.68 -23.24
N LEU A 26 2.54 9.56 -23.82
CA LEU A 26 1.39 9.53 -24.75
C LEU A 26 0.04 9.76 -24.04
N LEU A 27 -0.02 9.52 -22.73
CA LEU A 27 -1.22 9.78 -21.92
C LEU A 27 -1.43 11.26 -21.60
N PHE A 28 -0.49 12.13 -21.96
CA PHE A 28 -0.61 13.57 -21.78
C PHE A 28 -0.67 14.30 -23.13
N THR A 29 -1.60 15.25 -23.25
CA THR A 29 -1.70 16.12 -24.43
C THR A 29 -0.60 17.19 -24.43
N THR A 30 -0.30 17.75 -23.26
CA THR A 30 0.80 18.69 -23.02
C THR A 30 1.40 18.45 -21.64
N LYS A 31 2.73 18.37 -21.55
CA LYS A 31 3.44 18.13 -20.27
C LYS A 31 3.31 19.30 -19.31
N GLU A 32 3.35 20.53 -19.83
CA GLU A 32 3.37 21.76 -19.02
C GLU A 32 2.07 22.03 -18.26
N LYS A 33 0.94 21.47 -18.70
CA LYS A 33 -0.37 21.66 -18.06
C LYS A 33 -0.91 20.41 -17.38
N CYS A 34 -0.14 19.33 -17.31
CA CYS A 34 -0.61 18.00 -16.85
C CYS A 34 -1.96 17.58 -17.47
N ALA A 35 -2.24 18.01 -18.70
CA ALA A 35 -3.53 17.79 -19.33
C ALA A 35 -3.60 16.36 -19.88
N VAL A 36 -4.34 15.50 -19.19
CA VAL A 36 -4.49 14.08 -19.52
C VAL A 36 -5.25 13.89 -20.83
N ASN A 37 -4.73 13.03 -21.70
CA ASN A 37 -5.39 12.56 -22.91
C ASN A 37 -6.31 11.39 -22.55
N THR A 38 -7.57 11.70 -22.24
CA THR A 38 -8.56 10.69 -21.80
C THR A 38 -8.80 9.60 -22.84
N LEU A 39 -8.80 9.94 -24.13
CA LEU A 39 -8.94 8.96 -25.22
C LEU A 39 -7.77 7.98 -25.24
N ALA A 40 -6.53 8.47 -25.11
CA ALA A 40 -5.37 7.59 -25.04
C ALA A 40 -5.40 6.70 -23.79
N CYS A 41 -5.88 7.21 -22.67
CA CYS A 41 -6.05 6.43 -21.43
C CYS A 41 -7.09 5.30 -21.62
N GLU A 42 -8.24 5.60 -22.21
CA GLU A 42 -9.27 4.59 -22.50
C GLU A 42 -8.77 3.54 -23.47
N GLU A 43 -8.09 3.94 -24.54
CA GLU A 43 -7.53 3.02 -25.53
C GLU A 43 -6.42 2.14 -24.95
N MET A 44 -5.58 2.69 -24.06
CA MET A 44 -4.58 1.92 -23.33
C MET A 44 -5.24 0.88 -22.42
N ALA A 45 -6.22 1.29 -21.60
CA ALA A 45 -6.92 0.37 -20.70
C ALA A 45 -7.70 -0.70 -21.48
N ARG A 46 -8.30 -0.35 -22.63
CA ARG A 46 -9.02 -1.29 -23.50
C ARG A 46 -8.08 -2.28 -24.18
N THR A 47 -6.91 -1.81 -24.66
CA THR A 47 -6.01 -2.63 -25.50
C THR A 47 -5.01 -3.43 -24.69
N LEU A 48 -4.44 -2.88 -23.62
CA LEU A 48 -3.46 -3.58 -22.80
C LEU A 48 -4.11 -4.21 -21.57
N GLY A 49 -5.08 -3.53 -20.96
CA GLY A 49 -5.70 -3.98 -19.72
C GLY A 49 -4.91 -3.59 -18.47
N PHE A 50 -5.59 -3.62 -17.32
CA PHE A 50 -4.97 -3.31 -16.04
C PHE A 50 -4.08 -4.47 -15.53
N ASP A 51 -4.42 -5.72 -15.86
CA ASP A 51 -3.63 -6.90 -15.54
C ASP A 51 -2.21 -6.84 -16.13
N TRP A 52 -2.11 -6.39 -17.38
CA TRP A 52 -0.81 -6.17 -18.03
C TRP A 52 0.03 -5.12 -17.29
N LEU A 53 -0.59 -4.03 -16.85
CA LEU A 53 0.10 -2.96 -16.14
C LEU A 53 0.53 -3.42 -14.73
N LEU A 54 -0.34 -4.14 -14.03
CA LEU A 54 -0.07 -4.68 -12.69
C LEU A 54 1.05 -5.72 -12.68
N ALA A 55 1.28 -6.43 -13.79
CA ALA A 55 2.45 -7.32 -13.93
C ALA A 55 3.78 -6.57 -13.77
N PHE A 56 3.83 -5.25 -14.00
CA PHE A 56 5.01 -4.42 -13.77
C PHE A 56 5.17 -3.91 -12.32
N VAL A 57 4.26 -4.30 -11.42
CA VAL A 57 4.26 -3.95 -9.99
C VAL A 57 4.63 -5.16 -9.12
N GLU A 58 4.95 -6.30 -9.73
CA GLU A 58 5.39 -7.51 -9.04
C GLU A 58 6.68 -7.33 -8.23
N GLU A 59 6.80 -8.07 -7.13
CA GLU A 59 7.89 -7.95 -6.13
C GLU A 59 9.29 -8.13 -6.72
N HIS A 60 9.43 -9.02 -7.70
CA HIS A 60 10.72 -9.39 -8.29
C HIS A 60 11.28 -8.34 -9.26
N LEU A 61 10.51 -7.29 -9.54
CA LEU A 61 10.89 -6.25 -10.49
C LEU A 61 11.72 -5.16 -9.84
N HIS A 62 12.59 -4.55 -10.64
CA HIS A 62 13.41 -3.45 -10.16
C HIS A 62 12.52 -2.25 -9.76
N PRO A 63 12.79 -1.58 -8.61
CA PRO A 63 11.98 -0.47 -8.10
C PRO A 63 11.63 0.60 -9.15
N SER A 64 12.59 1.01 -9.97
CA SER A 64 12.36 2.00 -11.03
C SER A 64 11.33 1.58 -12.09
N THR A 65 11.19 0.28 -12.37
CA THR A 65 10.12 -0.25 -13.23
C THR A 65 8.77 -0.17 -12.53
N VAL A 66 8.73 -0.55 -11.26
CA VAL A 66 7.52 -0.48 -10.42
C VAL A 66 7.03 0.95 -10.32
N THR A 67 7.92 1.92 -10.06
CA THR A 67 7.59 3.35 -10.03
C THR A 67 7.07 3.83 -11.39
N ALA A 68 7.67 3.42 -12.51
CA ALA A 68 7.21 3.82 -13.84
C ALA A 68 5.79 3.29 -14.14
N ALA A 69 5.52 2.02 -13.79
CA ALA A 69 4.20 1.42 -13.94
C ALA A 69 3.15 2.06 -13.02
N ALA A 70 3.50 2.30 -11.75
CA ALA A 70 2.64 2.98 -10.79
C ALA A 70 2.25 4.38 -11.28
N ARG A 71 3.18 5.15 -11.88
CA ARG A 71 2.87 6.47 -12.45
C ARG A 71 1.83 6.40 -13.57
N ILE A 72 1.96 5.42 -14.47
CA ILE A 72 0.95 5.19 -15.50
C ILE A 72 -0.38 4.85 -14.85
N LEU A 73 -0.38 3.97 -13.85
CA LEU A 73 -1.60 3.57 -13.15
C LEU A 73 -2.29 4.78 -12.51
N VAL A 74 -1.57 5.61 -11.76
CA VAL A 74 -2.13 6.83 -11.15
C VAL A 74 -2.72 7.77 -12.21
N THR A 75 -2.04 7.96 -13.35
CA THR A 75 -2.58 8.77 -14.45
C THR A 75 -3.84 8.17 -15.07
N LEU A 76 -3.94 6.85 -15.22
CA LEU A 76 -5.16 6.21 -15.70
C LEU A 76 -6.31 6.36 -14.69
N LEU A 77 -6.01 6.19 -13.41
CA LEU A 77 -6.99 6.22 -12.32
C LEU A 77 -7.43 7.63 -11.91
N SER A 78 -6.82 8.69 -12.44
CA SER A 78 -7.35 10.06 -12.27
C SER A 78 -8.66 10.29 -13.05
N SER A 79 -9.06 9.34 -13.90
CA SER A 79 -10.33 9.35 -14.64
C SER A 79 -11.38 8.49 -13.94
N GLN A 80 -12.53 9.08 -13.56
CA GLN A 80 -13.60 8.37 -12.83
C GLN A 80 -14.08 7.07 -13.52
N PRO A 81 -14.34 7.04 -14.85
CA PRO A 81 -14.72 5.81 -15.53
C PRO A 81 -13.68 4.69 -15.45
N LEU A 82 -12.39 5.04 -15.55
CA LEU A 82 -11.31 4.06 -15.47
C LEU A 82 -11.10 3.57 -14.03
N LEU A 83 -11.23 4.48 -13.05
CA LEU A 83 -11.20 4.13 -11.64
C LEU A 83 -12.31 3.14 -11.27
N ALA A 84 -13.55 3.38 -11.73
CA ALA A 84 -14.67 2.46 -11.51
C ALA A 84 -14.40 1.07 -12.11
N ARG A 85 -13.94 1.03 -13.37
CA ARG A 85 -13.58 -0.22 -14.05
C ARG A 85 -12.46 -0.97 -13.33
N PHE A 86 -11.44 -0.26 -12.85
CA PHE A 86 -10.35 -0.85 -12.06
C PHE A 86 -10.84 -1.42 -10.74
N ARG A 87 -11.72 -0.72 -10.03
CA ARG A 87 -12.35 -1.17 -8.77
C ARG A 87 -13.16 -2.46 -8.99
N GLU A 88 -13.91 -2.54 -10.08
CA GLU A 88 -14.76 -3.68 -10.42
C GLU A 88 -14.00 -4.85 -11.08
N GLY A 89 -12.72 -4.66 -11.43
CA GLY A 89 -11.91 -5.68 -12.11
C GLY A 89 -12.23 -5.87 -13.58
N LEU A 90 -12.75 -4.82 -14.22
CA LEU A 90 -13.01 -4.77 -15.66
C LEU A 90 -11.74 -4.37 -16.43
N CYS A 91 -11.73 -4.60 -17.75
CA CYS A 91 -10.56 -4.38 -18.64
C CYS A 91 -9.37 -5.29 -18.35
N GLY A 92 -9.64 -6.58 -18.11
CA GLY A 92 -8.61 -7.61 -18.03
C GLY A 92 -8.35 -8.26 -19.39
N GLY A 93 -7.09 -8.54 -19.69
CA GLY A 93 -6.72 -9.45 -20.79
C GLY A 93 -6.87 -8.85 -22.19
N GLY A 94 -6.98 -7.53 -22.32
CA GLY A 94 -7.03 -6.87 -23.64
C GLY A 94 -5.79 -7.18 -24.49
N TRP A 95 -4.62 -7.28 -23.86
CA TRP A 95 -3.36 -7.62 -24.53
C TRP A 95 -3.34 -9.05 -25.11
N LEU A 96 -4.31 -9.89 -24.72
CA LEU A 96 -4.50 -11.25 -25.22
C LEU A 96 -5.53 -11.32 -26.36
N ASP A 97 -6.14 -10.21 -26.75
CA ASP A 97 -7.08 -10.19 -27.86
C ASP A 97 -6.44 -10.66 -29.18
N ASN A 98 -7.20 -11.41 -29.96
CA ASN A 98 -6.79 -12.00 -31.24
C ASN A 98 -5.60 -12.99 -31.17
N THR A 99 -5.24 -13.49 -29.98
CA THR A 99 -4.20 -14.53 -29.84
C THR A 99 -4.74 -15.96 -30.02
N GLU A 100 -6.05 -16.18 -29.88
CA GLU A 100 -6.72 -17.48 -30.04
C GLU A 100 -6.40 -18.23 -31.36
N PRO A 101 -6.37 -17.57 -32.54
CA PRO A 101 -6.01 -18.22 -33.80
C PRO A 101 -4.56 -18.73 -33.82
N VAL A 102 -3.69 -18.12 -33.03
CA VAL A 102 -2.28 -18.50 -32.89
C VAL A 102 -2.15 -19.72 -31.98
N LEU A 103 -2.95 -19.78 -30.91
CA LEU A 103 -2.94 -20.88 -29.94
C LEU A 103 -3.63 -22.16 -30.46
N THR A 104 -4.52 -22.01 -31.44
CA THR A 104 -5.24 -23.11 -32.09
C THR A 104 -4.56 -23.60 -33.39
N ASP A 105 -3.30 -23.21 -33.64
CA ASP A 105 -2.49 -23.54 -34.84
C ASP A 105 -3.18 -23.19 -36.17
N ARG A 106 -4.14 -22.26 -36.13
CA ARG A 106 -4.74 -21.68 -37.35
C ARG A 106 -3.81 -20.66 -38.00
N ILE A 107 -2.87 -20.10 -37.23
CA ILE A 107 -1.82 -19.18 -37.68
C ILE A 107 -0.48 -19.64 -37.08
N GLY A 108 0.28 -20.44 -37.83
CA GLY A 108 1.55 -21.02 -37.38
C GLY A 108 2.74 -20.05 -37.36
N THR A 109 2.60 -18.86 -37.95
CA THR A 109 3.66 -17.83 -37.99
C THR A 109 3.06 -16.44 -37.80
N VAL A 110 3.52 -15.71 -36.78
CA VAL A 110 3.14 -14.31 -36.52
C VAL A 110 4.40 -13.47 -36.52
N LEU A 111 4.46 -12.44 -37.37
CA LEU A 111 5.62 -11.54 -37.52
C LEU A 111 6.96 -12.29 -37.76
N GLY A 112 6.92 -13.43 -38.45
CA GLY A 112 8.12 -14.25 -38.74
C GLY A 112 8.55 -15.19 -37.60
N PHE A 113 7.84 -15.19 -36.47
CA PHE A 113 8.07 -16.12 -35.37
C PHE A 113 7.09 -17.29 -35.46
N ASN A 114 7.59 -18.51 -35.28
CA ASN A 114 6.72 -19.69 -35.15
C ASN A 114 6.12 -19.72 -33.75
N VAL A 115 4.81 -19.50 -33.66
CA VAL A 115 4.07 -19.44 -32.39
C VAL A 115 3.10 -20.62 -32.36
N GLY A 116 2.99 -21.32 -31.22
CA GLY A 116 2.11 -22.49 -31.06
C GLY A 116 2.77 -23.88 -31.16
N ARG A 117 4.03 -23.97 -31.61
CA ARG A 117 4.80 -25.23 -31.60
C ARG A 117 5.67 -25.35 -30.34
N GLY A 118 5.39 -26.37 -29.53
CA GLY A 118 6.27 -26.73 -28.40
C GLY A 118 7.57 -27.38 -28.85
N ALA A 119 8.54 -27.48 -27.92
CA ALA A 119 9.76 -28.27 -28.13
C ALA A 119 9.37 -29.73 -28.45
N GLY A 120 9.55 -30.14 -29.72
CA GLY A 120 9.12 -31.44 -30.23
C GLY A 120 8.06 -31.40 -31.34
N GLY A 121 7.62 -30.22 -31.80
CA GLY A 121 6.78 -30.09 -33.00
C GLY A 121 5.32 -30.54 -32.82
N ARG A 122 4.91 -30.90 -31.60
CA ARG A 122 3.51 -31.15 -31.26
C ARG A 122 2.81 -29.83 -30.93
N CYS A 123 1.67 -29.59 -31.57
CA CYS A 123 0.75 -28.52 -31.20
C CYS A 123 0.02 -28.94 -29.92
N VAL A 124 0.16 -28.14 -28.86
CA VAL A 124 -0.66 -28.27 -27.66
C VAL A 124 -1.71 -27.17 -27.77
N ILE A 125 -2.98 -27.54 -27.85
CA ILE A 125 -4.08 -26.58 -27.78
C ILE A 125 -3.99 -25.92 -26.41
N ARG A 126 -3.85 -24.59 -26.41
CA ARG A 126 -3.83 -23.77 -25.19
C ARG A 126 -5.03 -22.86 -25.24
N GLU A 127 -5.83 -22.89 -24.19
CA GLU A 127 -6.95 -21.97 -24.00
C GLU A 127 -6.53 -20.86 -23.07
N ILE A 128 -6.96 -19.63 -23.36
CA ILE A 128 -6.75 -18.49 -22.48
C ILE A 128 -7.94 -18.41 -21.53
N ASN A 129 -7.67 -18.54 -20.23
CA ASN A 129 -8.66 -18.24 -19.22
C ASN A 129 -8.83 -16.72 -19.09
N ARG A 130 -9.80 -16.16 -19.84
CA ARG A 130 -10.11 -14.72 -19.78
C ARG A 130 -10.69 -14.29 -18.43
N GLU A 131 -11.36 -15.19 -17.70
CA GLU A 131 -11.89 -14.88 -16.37
C GLU A 131 -10.75 -14.62 -15.38
N ALA A 132 -9.61 -15.31 -15.52
CA ALA A 132 -8.43 -15.08 -14.70
C ALA A 132 -7.82 -13.66 -14.87
N CYS A 133 -8.19 -12.95 -15.94
CA CYS A 133 -7.74 -11.57 -16.16
C CYS A 133 -8.65 -10.53 -15.47
N HIS A 134 -9.84 -10.93 -15.02
CA HIS A 134 -10.81 -10.04 -14.39
C HIS A 134 -10.76 -10.18 -12.87
N PHE A 135 -10.08 -9.24 -12.21
CA PHE A 135 -9.98 -9.18 -10.76
C PHE A 135 -9.98 -7.73 -10.28
N PRO A 136 -10.66 -7.41 -9.17
CA PRO A 136 -10.62 -6.07 -8.58
C PRO A 136 -9.18 -5.60 -8.34
N GLY A 137 -8.85 -4.42 -8.84
CA GLY A 137 -7.47 -3.94 -8.85
C GLY A 137 -6.92 -3.55 -7.48
N PHE A 138 -7.74 -2.93 -6.61
CA PHE A 138 -7.30 -2.48 -5.29
C PHE A 138 -6.89 -3.63 -4.34
N PRO A 139 -7.63 -4.75 -4.24
CA PRO A 139 -7.16 -5.92 -3.49
C PRO A 139 -5.80 -6.46 -3.96
N VAL A 140 -5.54 -6.44 -5.27
CA VAL A 140 -4.22 -6.82 -5.81
C VAL A 140 -3.16 -5.82 -5.39
N LEU A 141 -3.42 -4.52 -5.51
CA LEU A 141 -2.50 -3.48 -5.03
C LEU A 141 -2.22 -3.58 -3.53
N GLN A 142 -3.21 -3.93 -2.70
CA GLN A 142 -3.01 -4.12 -1.26
C GLN A 142 -2.04 -5.27 -0.96
N THR A 143 -1.92 -6.24 -1.87
CA THR A 143 -0.96 -7.35 -1.76
C THR A 143 0.43 -6.98 -2.31
N LEU A 144 0.48 -6.19 -3.39
CA LEU A 144 1.72 -5.83 -4.07
C LEU A 144 2.44 -4.65 -3.42
N MET A 145 1.72 -3.59 -3.06
CA MET A 145 2.32 -2.32 -2.58
C MET A 145 3.22 -2.52 -1.35
N PRO A 146 2.80 -3.21 -0.26
CA PRO A 146 3.62 -3.33 0.95
C PRO A 146 5.01 -3.95 0.71
N LYS A 147 5.16 -4.73 -0.36
CA LYS A 147 6.42 -5.35 -0.77
C LYS A 147 7.44 -4.36 -1.32
N HIS A 148 7.00 -3.17 -1.69
CA HIS A 148 7.80 -2.05 -2.18
C HIS A 148 7.77 -0.86 -1.21
N SER A 149 7.53 -1.13 0.08
CA SER A 149 7.47 -0.09 1.13
C SER A 149 8.81 0.63 1.33
N ASP A 150 9.91 0.08 0.84
CA ASP A 150 11.23 0.70 0.79
C ASP A 150 11.39 1.72 -0.37
N VAL A 151 10.41 1.85 -1.26
CA VAL A 151 10.45 2.77 -2.40
C VAL A 151 9.73 4.08 -2.06
N ALA A 152 10.52 5.11 -1.75
CA ALA A 152 10.03 6.43 -1.34
C ALA A 152 9.01 7.05 -2.32
N GLU A 153 9.27 6.98 -3.63
CA GLU A 153 8.43 7.57 -4.68
C GLU A 153 6.99 7.03 -4.66
N LEU A 154 6.80 5.74 -4.32
CA LEU A 154 5.48 5.12 -4.35
C LEU A 154 4.51 5.75 -3.34
N HIS A 155 5.02 6.23 -2.20
CA HIS A 155 4.21 6.93 -1.20
C HIS A 155 3.62 8.23 -1.78
N PHE A 156 4.42 9.01 -2.51
CA PHE A 156 3.94 10.21 -3.20
C PHE A 156 2.91 9.90 -4.29
N LEU A 157 3.12 8.82 -5.04
CA LEU A 157 2.15 8.39 -6.06
C LEU A 157 0.82 7.95 -5.43
N LEU A 158 0.85 7.25 -4.30
CA LEU A 158 -0.37 6.84 -3.60
C LEU A 158 -1.10 8.04 -2.97
N MET A 159 -0.38 9.06 -2.48
CA MET A 159 -0.98 10.32 -2.05
C MET A 159 -1.60 11.09 -3.23
N ALA A 160 -0.95 11.11 -4.39
CA ALA A 160 -1.52 11.67 -5.61
C ALA A 160 -2.76 10.89 -6.08
N LEU A 161 -2.75 9.56 -5.97
CA LEU A 161 -3.90 8.70 -6.28
C LEU A 161 -5.07 8.98 -5.33
N PHE A 162 -4.81 9.13 -4.03
CA PHE A 162 -5.83 9.52 -3.04
C PHE A 162 -6.51 10.82 -3.47
N LEU A 163 -5.73 11.82 -3.90
CA LEU A 163 -6.22 13.11 -4.39
C LEU A 163 -6.70 13.09 -5.84
N GLN A 164 -6.67 11.94 -6.50
CA GLN A 164 -7.01 11.72 -7.90
C GLN A 164 -6.30 12.68 -8.86
N GLN A 165 -5.03 12.98 -8.57
CA GLN A 165 -4.19 13.84 -9.40
C GLN A 165 -3.28 13.00 -10.32
N PRO A 166 -3.24 13.28 -11.63
CA PRO A 166 -2.36 12.59 -12.56
C PRO A 166 -0.89 13.01 -12.35
N VAL A 167 0.05 12.10 -12.61
CA VAL A 167 1.48 12.33 -12.31
C VAL A 167 2.33 12.28 -13.58
N ALA A 168 2.63 13.45 -14.15
CA ALA A 168 3.43 13.57 -15.38
C ALA A 168 4.95 13.53 -15.17
N GLU A 169 5.43 13.98 -13.99
CA GLU A 169 6.85 14.02 -13.63
C GLU A 169 7.14 13.14 -12.40
N ARG A 170 8.41 12.81 -12.16
CA ARG A 170 8.82 12.11 -10.92
C ARG A 170 8.97 13.14 -9.80
N PRO A 171 8.73 12.78 -8.52
CA PRO A 171 9.10 13.62 -7.40
C PRO A 171 10.59 13.97 -7.49
N ARG A 172 10.92 15.27 -7.53
CA ARG A 172 12.32 15.73 -7.63
C ARG A 172 13.04 15.71 -6.28
N ASN A 173 12.28 16.00 -5.22
CA ASN A 173 12.73 15.95 -3.83
C ASN A 173 11.97 14.83 -3.12
N LEU A 174 12.71 13.95 -2.44
CA LEU A 174 12.18 12.86 -1.62
C LEU A 174 12.25 13.23 -0.13
N HIS A 175 12.15 14.52 0.20
CA HIS A 175 11.81 14.92 1.55
C HIS A 175 10.30 14.86 1.64
N CYS A 176 9.78 13.93 2.45
CA CYS A 176 8.34 13.81 2.67
C CYS A 176 7.98 14.66 3.87
N ASP A 177 7.83 15.95 3.64
CA ASP A 177 7.05 16.84 4.50
C ASP A 177 5.73 17.18 3.80
N LEU A 178 4.77 17.69 4.56
CA LEU A 178 3.44 18.01 4.04
C LEU A 178 3.53 19.06 2.90
N ASP A 179 4.43 20.03 3.03
CA ASP A 179 4.61 21.08 2.02
C ASP A 179 5.21 20.53 0.70
N ALA A 180 6.15 19.59 0.73
CA ALA A 180 6.70 18.95 -0.46
C ALA A 180 5.66 18.04 -1.13
N VAL A 181 4.82 17.34 -0.35
CA VAL A 181 3.71 16.55 -0.90
C VAL A 181 2.73 17.48 -1.65
N TRP A 182 2.33 18.59 -1.05
CA TRP A 182 1.45 19.57 -1.69
C TRP A 182 2.10 20.22 -2.91
N THR A 183 3.37 20.58 -2.81
CA THR A 183 4.13 21.18 -3.92
C THR A 183 4.27 20.20 -5.08
N PHE A 184 4.48 18.91 -4.78
CA PHE A 184 4.55 17.87 -5.81
C PHE A 184 3.20 17.65 -6.51
N ILE A 185 2.10 17.61 -5.75
CA ILE A 185 0.78 17.26 -6.28
C ILE A 185 0.10 18.46 -6.95
N PHE A 186 0.20 19.65 -6.37
CA PHE A 186 -0.53 20.85 -6.80
C PHE A 186 0.37 22.00 -7.29
N GLY A 187 1.70 21.89 -7.13
CA GLY A 187 2.63 22.97 -7.48
C GLY A 187 2.68 24.12 -6.47
N ILE A 188 1.97 24.01 -5.34
CA ILE A 188 1.94 25.01 -4.26
C ILE A 188 2.18 24.35 -2.90
N PRO A 189 2.87 25.00 -1.94
CA PRO A 189 3.01 24.48 -0.59
C PRO A 189 1.69 24.55 0.20
N ALA A 190 1.48 23.61 1.11
CA ALA A 190 0.28 23.49 1.93
C ALA A 190 0.04 24.73 2.82
N SER A 191 1.13 25.38 3.23
CA SER A 191 1.13 26.60 4.04
C SER A 191 0.67 27.87 3.31
N SER A 192 0.57 27.84 1.97
CA SER A 192 0.42 29.04 1.13
C SER A 192 -0.93 29.24 0.44
N GLY A 193 -1.86 28.28 0.49
CA GLY A 193 -3.13 28.38 -0.24
C GLY A 193 -4.28 27.62 0.41
N SER A 194 -5.49 28.18 0.31
CA SER A 194 -6.72 27.43 0.55
C SER A 194 -6.88 26.40 -0.57
N MET A 195 -7.38 25.19 -0.27
CA MET A 195 -7.57 24.08 -1.23
C MET A 195 -8.38 24.49 -2.49
N GLY A 196 -9.14 25.59 -2.41
CA GLY A 196 -9.89 26.17 -3.54
C GLY A 196 -9.07 26.96 -4.57
N ASP A 197 -7.84 27.38 -4.26
CA ASP A 197 -6.99 28.19 -5.14
C ASP A 197 -5.98 27.35 -5.96
N CYS A 198 -6.04 26.02 -5.86
CA CYS A 198 -5.14 25.11 -6.57
C CYS A 198 -5.40 25.11 -8.09
N PRO A 199 -4.35 25.24 -8.93
CA PRO A 199 -4.48 25.09 -10.38
C PRO A 199 -4.72 23.61 -10.72
N GLY A 200 -5.99 23.20 -10.76
CA GLY A 200 -6.42 21.80 -10.88
C GLY A 200 -7.83 21.53 -10.35
N GLY A 201 -8.44 22.52 -9.68
CA GLY A 201 -9.78 22.44 -9.12
C GLY A 201 -9.75 22.04 -7.65
N SER A 202 -10.79 22.42 -6.91
CA SER A 202 -11.07 21.86 -5.58
C SER A 202 -11.04 20.33 -5.65
N VAL A 203 -10.58 19.69 -4.57
CA VAL A 203 -10.68 18.23 -4.42
C VAL A 203 -12.16 17.85 -4.40
N HIS A 204 -12.73 17.63 -5.58
CA HIS A 204 -14.15 17.28 -5.76
C HIS A 204 -14.40 15.78 -5.61
N SER A 205 -13.33 14.97 -5.64
CA SER A 205 -13.42 13.52 -5.54
C SER A 205 -12.11 12.94 -5.00
N VAL A 206 -12.20 12.04 -4.02
CA VAL A 206 -11.07 11.35 -3.39
C VAL A 206 -11.17 9.84 -3.68
N CYS A 207 -10.04 9.18 -3.93
CA CYS A 207 -9.97 7.72 -3.99
C CYS A 207 -9.70 7.17 -2.58
N THR A 208 -10.75 6.74 -1.90
CA THR A 208 -10.68 6.28 -0.51
C THR A 208 -9.85 5.01 -0.35
N GLU A 209 -9.84 4.12 -1.35
CA GLU A 209 -9.02 2.90 -1.36
C GLU A 209 -7.52 3.18 -1.30
N ALA A 210 -7.08 4.33 -1.83
CA ALA A 210 -5.68 4.72 -1.73
C ALA A 210 -5.24 4.95 -0.28
N ALA A 211 -6.15 5.35 0.63
CA ALA A 211 -5.83 5.45 2.05
C ALA A 211 -5.47 4.08 2.65
N PHE A 212 -6.15 3.01 2.23
CA PHE A 212 -5.84 1.65 2.65
C PHE A 212 -4.47 1.20 2.11
N LEU A 213 -4.13 1.58 0.86
CA LEU A 213 -2.79 1.32 0.31
C LEU A 213 -1.70 2.06 1.08
N LEU A 214 -1.94 3.34 1.45
CA LEU A 214 -1.01 4.13 2.25
C LEU A 214 -0.78 3.51 3.64
N LEU A 215 -1.85 3.07 4.32
CA LEU A 215 -1.72 2.37 5.60
C LEU A 215 -1.02 1.01 5.48
N ALA A 216 -1.23 0.29 4.38
CA ALA A 216 -0.53 -0.97 4.11
C ALA A 216 0.97 -0.75 3.88
N MET A 217 1.35 0.32 3.15
CA MET A 217 2.74 0.77 2.99
C MET A 217 3.36 1.19 4.32
N LEU A 218 2.61 1.94 5.13
CA LEU A 218 3.00 2.40 6.47
C LEU A 218 3.34 1.24 7.39
N ARG A 219 2.53 0.17 7.37
CA ARG A 219 2.85 -1.07 8.08
C ARG A 219 4.17 -1.69 7.58
N GLY A 220 4.40 -1.65 6.27
CA GLY A 220 5.67 -2.02 5.65
C GLY A 220 6.85 -1.29 6.28
N LEU A 221 6.79 0.05 6.31
CA LEU A 221 7.82 0.91 6.89
C LEU A 221 8.13 0.56 8.36
N PHE A 222 7.11 0.32 9.19
CA PHE A 222 7.31 -0.04 10.60
C PHE A 222 8.04 -1.36 10.81
N ASN A 223 8.05 -2.23 9.80
CA ASN A 223 8.68 -3.54 9.83
C ASN A 223 10.03 -3.60 9.08
N LEU A 224 10.46 -2.49 8.47
CA LEU A 224 11.81 -2.35 7.92
C LEU A 224 12.86 -2.19 9.05
N PRO A 225 14.16 -2.41 8.77
CA PRO A 225 15.24 -2.28 9.77
C PRO A 225 15.61 -0.82 10.05
N TRP A 226 14.65 -0.01 10.51
CA TRP A 226 14.81 1.43 10.75
C TRP A 226 15.71 1.78 11.94
N GLN A 227 16.01 0.85 12.85
CA GLN A 227 16.83 1.11 14.05
C GLN A 227 18.30 1.41 13.72
N ALA A 228 18.77 0.98 12.55
CA ALA A 228 20.14 1.20 12.09
C ALA A 228 20.30 2.52 11.31
N GLU A 229 19.19 3.21 11.05
CA GLU A 229 19.15 4.44 10.27
C GLU A 229 19.60 5.65 11.10
N GLU A 230 20.16 6.66 10.42
CA GLU A 230 20.57 7.92 11.04
C GLU A 230 19.35 8.79 11.41
N GLU A 231 19.51 9.65 12.41
CA GLU A 231 18.50 10.67 12.74
C GLU A 231 18.26 11.58 11.52
N GLY A 232 16.99 11.70 11.09
CA GLY A 232 16.61 12.40 9.86
C GLY A 232 16.54 11.50 8.61
N SER A 233 16.73 10.18 8.75
CA SER A 233 16.41 9.24 7.68
C SER A 233 14.93 9.30 7.33
N TRP A 234 14.65 9.25 6.03
CA TRP A 234 13.31 9.25 5.49
C TRP A 234 12.45 8.11 6.05
N LEU A 235 13.06 6.98 6.42
CA LEU A 235 12.38 5.84 7.06
C LEU A 235 11.75 6.20 8.40
N LEU A 236 12.31 7.17 9.14
CA LEU A 236 11.78 7.65 10.42
C LEU A 236 10.73 8.75 10.23
N GLU A 237 10.92 9.63 9.24
CA GLU A 237 10.08 10.80 9.01
C GLU A 237 8.79 10.49 8.24
N TYR A 238 8.89 9.67 7.18
CA TYR A 238 7.78 9.37 6.28
C TYR A 238 6.53 8.85 6.99
N PRO A 239 6.63 7.92 7.95
CA PRO A 239 5.46 7.44 8.67
C PRO A 239 4.68 8.53 9.39
N ALA A 240 5.39 9.51 9.98
CA ALA A 240 4.75 10.64 10.65
C ALA A 240 4.05 11.54 9.62
N THR A 241 4.70 11.84 8.49
CA THR A 241 4.12 12.66 7.43
C THR A 241 2.89 12.01 6.79
N LEU A 242 2.89 10.69 6.58
CA LEU A 242 1.72 9.96 6.08
C LEU A 242 0.53 10.10 7.03
N MET A 243 0.76 10.04 8.34
CA MET A 243 -0.29 10.26 9.32
C MET A 243 -0.74 11.71 9.40
N GLN A 244 0.16 12.67 9.23
CA GLN A 244 -0.20 14.09 9.11
C GLN A 244 -1.05 14.36 7.87
N PHE A 245 -0.71 13.73 6.73
CA PHE A 245 -1.49 13.80 5.49
C PHE A 245 -2.91 13.29 5.72
N LEU A 246 -3.09 12.07 6.25
CA LEU A 246 -4.42 11.52 6.54
C LEU A 246 -5.17 12.37 7.57
N GLY A 247 -4.48 12.82 8.62
CA GLY A 247 -5.03 13.72 9.63
C GLY A 247 -5.51 15.05 9.05
N HIS A 248 -4.79 15.62 8.07
CA HIS A 248 -5.23 16.83 7.38
C HIS A 248 -6.59 16.62 6.70
N PHE A 249 -6.79 15.50 6.02
CA PHE A 249 -8.07 15.21 5.36
C PHE A 249 -9.19 14.90 6.34
N TYR A 250 -8.89 14.23 7.45
CA TYR A 250 -9.88 14.01 8.51
C TYR A 250 -10.47 15.34 9.03
N HIS A 251 -9.63 16.34 9.28
CA HIS A 251 -10.09 17.63 9.82
C HIS A 251 -10.69 18.57 8.76
N ASN A 252 -10.20 18.53 7.52
CA ASN A 252 -10.56 19.53 6.50
C ASN A 252 -11.59 19.03 5.48
N LEU A 253 -11.87 17.73 5.37
CA LEU A 253 -12.87 17.17 4.44
C LEU A 253 -13.98 16.41 5.18
N PRO A 254 -15.09 17.08 5.55
CA PRO A 254 -16.21 16.42 6.22
C PRO A 254 -16.91 15.36 5.36
N GLU A 255 -16.76 15.42 4.03
CA GLU A 255 -17.28 14.42 3.09
C GLU A 255 -16.71 13.01 3.34
N LEU A 256 -15.51 12.92 3.94
CA LEU A 256 -14.87 11.66 4.30
C LEU A 256 -15.28 11.16 5.69
N ALA A 257 -16.13 11.86 6.44
CA ALA A 257 -16.46 11.53 7.83
C ALA A 257 -16.86 10.06 8.04
N SER A 258 -17.64 9.49 7.11
CA SER A 258 -18.07 8.09 7.18
C SER A 258 -16.96 7.09 6.94
N MET A 259 -15.93 7.44 6.15
CA MET A 259 -14.80 6.56 5.84
C MET A 259 -13.96 6.25 7.08
N TRP A 260 -13.70 7.26 7.91
CA TRP A 260 -12.79 7.15 9.06
C TRP A 260 -13.32 6.26 10.17
N THR A 261 -14.62 5.98 10.17
CA THR A 261 -15.30 5.16 11.19
C THR A 261 -15.72 3.79 10.67
N THR A 262 -15.39 3.44 9.42
CA THR A 262 -15.72 2.10 8.91
C THR A 262 -14.86 1.03 9.58
N PRO A 263 -15.43 -0.16 9.88
CA PRO A 263 -14.67 -1.28 10.42
C PRO A 263 -13.45 -1.62 9.57
N GLU A 264 -13.56 -1.56 8.24
CA GLU A 264 -12.47 -1.89 7.33
C GLU A 264 -11.29 -0.92 7.49
N PHE A 265 -11.57 0.38 7.59
CA PHE A 265 -10.53 1.39 7.78
C PHE A 265 -9.87 1.24 9.15
N LEU A 266 -10.66 1.08 10.21
CA LEU A 266 -10.17 0.90 11.57
C LEU A 266 -9.31 -0.37 11.71
N CYS A 267 -9.70 -1.47 11.07
CA CYS A 267 -8.92 -2.70 11.01
C CYS A 267 -7.56 -2.50 10.35
N VAL A 268 -7.50 -1.80 9.21
CA VAL A 268 -6.24 -1.56 8.52
C VAL A 268 -5.36 -0.56 9.29
N LEU A 269 -5.96 0.47 9.89
CA LEU A 269 -5.27 1.41 10.77
C LEU A 269 -4.65 0.70 11.99
N ALA A 270 -5.43 -0.12 12.68
CA ALA A 270 -4.95 -0.90 13.81
C ALA A 270 -3.85 -1.88 13.37
N ALA A 271 -4.02 -2.58 12.25
CA ALA A 271 -3.03 -3.51 11.73
C ALA A 271 -1.64 -2.89 11.52
N THR A 272 -1.54 -1.58 11.29
CA THR A 272 -0.24 -0.89 11.10
C THR A 272 0.69 -1.01 12.31
N VAL A 273 0.15 -1.06 13.54
CA VAL A 273 0.98 -1.14 14.75
C VAL A 273 1.46 -2.57 15.06
N PHE A 274 0.90 -3.57 14.37
CA PHE A 274 1.27 -4.98 14.55
C PHE A 274 2.42 -5.37 13.60
N PRO A 275 3.42 -6.12 14.09
CA PRO A 275 4.49 -6.61 13.23
C PRO A 275 3.95 -7.59 12.19
N PHE A 276 4.72 -7.86 11.13
CA PHE A 276 4.46 -9.00 10.27
C PHE A 276 4.83 -10.28 11.03
N ASN A 277 3.84 -11.08 11.42
CA ASN A 277 4.10 -12.37 12.03
C ASN A 277 4.57 -13.36 10.95
N ILE A 278 5.89 -13.45 10.76
CA ILE A 278 6.55 -14.37 9.80
C ILE A 278 6.69 -15.80 10.39
N ARG A 279 6.29 -16.02 11.65
CA ARG A 279 6.42 -17.33 12.29
C ARG A 279 5.52 -18.39 11.62
N PRO A 280 6.01 -19.63 11.41
CA PRO A 280 5.17 -20.74 10.96
C PRO A 280 4.00 -20.96 11.93
N HIS A 281 2.81 -21.28 11.41
CA HIS A 281 1.62 -21.56 12.24
C HIS A 281 1.86 -22.57 13.38
N SER A 282 2.80 -23.51 13.20
CA SER A 282 3.15 -24.52 14.21
C SER A 282 3.70 -23.93 15.51
N GLU A 283 4.32 -22.75 15.49
CA GLU A 283 4.87 -22.11 16.69
C GLU A 283 3.83 -21.25 17.42
N MET A 284 2.87 -20.65 16.68
CA MET A 284 1.76 -19.91 17.27
C MET A 284 0.80 -20.80 18.08
N VAL A 285 0.69 -22.09 17.75
CA VAL A 285 -0.14 -23.05 18.48
C VAL A 285 0.50 -23.44 19.82
N SER A 286 1.84 -23.40 19.91
CA SER A 286 2.53 -23.73 21.16
C SER A 286 2.32 -22.70 22.28
N ASP A 287 2.03 -21.44 21.94
CA ASP A 287 1.65 -20.40 22.91
C ASP A 287 0.25 -20.64 23.50
N LEU A 288 -0.63 -21.37 22.80
CA LEU A 288 -1.96 -21.74 23.31
C LEU A 288 -1.92 -22.95 24.25
N GLU A 289 -0.91 -23.82 24.13
CA GLU A 289 -0.78 -25.04 24.94
C GLU A 289 0.08 -24.85 26.21
N ASN A 290 0.81 -23.74 26.33
CA ASN A 290 1.72 -23.50 27.45
C ASN A 290 1.04 -22.97 28.74
N GLU A 291 -0.27 -22.70 28.70
CA GLU A 291 -1.08 -22.29 29.86
C GLU A 291 -1.54 -23.49 30.72
N SER A 292 -0.67 -24.47 30.97
CA SER A 292 -0.91 -25.50 32.00
C SER A 292 0.28 -25.79 32.92
N ASN A 293 1.36 -25.01 32.85
CA ASN A 293 2.57 -25.32 33.62
C ASN A 293 2.55 -24.72 35.03
N SER A 294 2.38 -25.62 35.99
CA SER A 294 2.71 -25.50 37.42
C SER A 294 4.07 -24.80 37.65
N PRO A 295 4.26 -24.02 38.73
CA PRO A 295 5.40 -23.11 38.92
C PRO A 295 6.71 -23.80 39.31
N ALA A 296 7.13 -24.83 38.57
CA ALA A 296 8.32 -25.63 38.89
C ALA A 296 9.32 -25.82 37.72
N GLU A 297 9.08 -25.28 36.53
CA GLU A 297 9.93 -25.56 35.34
C GLU A 297 10.77 -24.39 34.81
N ASP A 298 11.06 -23.38 35.65
CA ASP A 298 11.93 -22.23 35.31
C ASP A 298 13.43 -22.58 35.11
N LEU A 299 13.82 -23.87 35.14
CA LEU A 299 15.23 -24.27 35.17
C LEU A 299 15.76 -25.02 33.95
N LYS A 300 14.99 -25.13 32.86
CA LYS A 300 15.42 -25.83 31.62
C LYS A 300 15.48 -24.97 30.35
N ALA A 301 15.24 -23.66 30.43
CA ALA A 301 15.24 -22.77 29.27
C ALA A 301 16.64 -22.35 28.75
N LEU A 302 17.72 -23.07 29.09
CA LEU A 302 19.09 -22.71 28.69
C LEU A 302 19.78 -23.70 27.73
N SER A 303 19.05 -24.65 27.14
CA SER A 303 19.68 -25.61 26.22
C SER A 303 18.77 -26.04 25.07
N ALA A 304 18.66 -25.19 24.05
CA ALA A 304 18.26 -25.61 22.71
C ALA A 304 18.74 -24.60 21.64
N GLU A 305 20.05 -24.44 21.47
CA GLU A 305 20.58 -24.03 20.17
C GLU A 305 20.64 -25.25 19.25
N LYS A 306 19.85 -25.26 18.16
CA LYS A 306 20.31 -25.70 16.83
C LYS A 306 19.28 -25.48 15.72
N GLY A 307 19.62 -24.54 14.83
CA GLY A 307 19.60 -24.74 13.37
C GLY A 307 18.27 -24.57 12.63
N LEU A 308 18.11 -23.46 11.90
CA LEU A 308 18.25 -23.37 10.43
C LEU A 308 17.50 -22.13 9.92
N ASN A 309 18.20 -21.29 9.14
CA ASN A 309 17.70 -20.15 8.34
C ASN A 309 17.10 -18.95 9.08
N ARG A 310 17.99 -18.14 9.68
CA ARG A 310 17.71 -16.76 10.08
C ARG A 310 17.54 -15.87 8.85
N SER A 311 16.32 -15.40 8.58
CA SER A 311 16.06 -14.29 7.66
C SER A 311 15.22 -13.19 8.33
N GLN A 312 15.91 -12.08 8.60
CA GLN A 312 15.48 -10.68 8.71
C GLN A 312 14.46 -10.21 9.78
N SER A 313 13.64 -11.06 10.42
CA SER A 313 12.64 -10.57 11.40
C SER A 313 13.11 -10.51 12.87
N GLU A 314 14.16 -11.25 13.25
CA GLU A 314 14.63 -11.27 14.66
C GLU A 314 15.33 -9.98 15.12
N TYR A 315 15.64 -9.04 14.22
CA TYR A 315 16.35 -7.82 14.58
C TYR A 315 15.45 -6.65 15.01
N CYS A 316 14.13 -6.72 14.77
CA CYS A 316 13.26 -5.56 14.98
C CYS A 316 12.88 -5.28 16.45
N ASN A 317 13.09 -6.25 17.37
CA ASN A 317 12.66 -6.15 18.78
C ASN A 317 13.81 -6.28 19.79
N VAL A 318 15.06 -6.00 19.38
CA VAL A 318 16.19 -6.03 20.33
C VAL A 318 16.14 -4.77 21.21
N GLY A 319 15.44 -4.84 22.35
CA GLY A 319 15.60 -3.86 23.44
C GLY A 319 14.32 -3.43 24.16
N SER A 320 13.13 -3.63 23.58
CA SER A 320 11.86 -3.18 24.17
C SER A 320 10.98 -4.37 24.53
N LYS A 321 10.46 -4.42 25.75
CA LYS A 321 9.43 -5.38 26.21
C LYS A 321 8.07 -5.06 25.57
N THR A 322 8.00 -4.99 24.25
CA THR A 322 6.77 -4.71 23.48
C THR A 322 6.61 -5.83 22.45
N TYR A 323 5.38 -6.33 22.33
CA TYR A 323 4.96 -7.31 21.35
C TYR A 323 4.49 -6.65 20.04
N LEU A 324 4.25 -5.34 20.08
CA LEU A 324 3.92 -4.49 18.92
C LEU A 324 5.17 -3.95 18.22
N THR A 325 4.99 -3.25 17.09
CA THR A 325 6.09 -2.60 16.36
C THR A 325 6.83 -1.58 17.26
N GLY A 326 8.15 -1.48 17.13
CA GLY A 326 8.96 -0.55 17.95
C GLY A 326 9.06 0.87 17.41
N HIS A 327 8.51 1.16 16.22
CA HIS A 327 8.77 2.41 15.49
C HIS A 327 8.25 3.65 16.25
N PRO A 328 9.01 4.77 16.33
CA PRO A 328 8.60 5.95 17.09
C PRO A 328 7.27 6.56 16.62
N ALA A 329 7.03 6.59 15.30
CA ALA A 329 5.78 7.09 14.73
C ALA A 329 4.55 6.21 15.03
N ARG A 330 4.70 5.04 15.69
CA ARG A 330 3.58 4.26 16.24
C ARG A 330 2.68 5.14 17.13
N LYS A 331 3.28 6.09 17.84
CA LYS A 331 2.53 7.05 18.66
C LYS A 331 1.52 7.85 17.84
N CYS A 332 1.87 8.28 16.62
CA CYS A 332 0.97 9.01 15.73
C CYS A 332 -0.28 8.19 15.35
N ILE A 333 -0.14 6.86 15.21
CA ILE A 333 -1.28 5.97 14.95
C ILE A 333 -2.22 5.93 16.14
N PHE A 334 -1.67 5.71 17.35
CA PHE A 334 -2.47 5.69 18.58
C PHE A 334 -3.13 7.04 18.86
N ASP A 335 -2.42 8.15 18.63
CA ASP A 335 -2.99 9.49 18.78
C ASP A 335 -4.13 9.71 17.78
N PHE A 336 -4.00 9.27 16.53
CA PHE A 336 -5.07 9.35 15.54
C PHE A 336 -6.28 8.47 15.91
N MET A 337 -6.07 7.22 16.35
CA MET A 337 -7.15 6.35 16.84
C MET A 337 -7.90 6.99 18.03
N ARG A 338 -7.17 7.64 18.95
CA ARG A 338 -7.77 8.36 20.08
C ARG A 338 -8.64 9.53 19.62
N VAL A 339 -8.18 10.32 18.65
CA VAL A 339 -8.98 11.41 18.08
C VAL A 339 -10.30 10.86 17.50
N LEU A 340 -10.25 9.77 16.74
CA LEU A 340 -11.45 9.12 16.18
C LEU A 340 -12.42 8.63 17.28
N ILE A 341 -11.89 8.01 18.34
CA ILE A 341 -12.69 7.53 19.48
C ILE A 341 -13.36 8.71 20.18
N MET A 342 -12.59 9.75 20.52
CA MET A 342 -13.11 10.90 21.28
C MET A 342 -14.15 11.67 20.47
N ASP A 343 -13.92 11.87 19.17
CA ASP A 343 -14.90 12.52 18.30
C ASP A 343 -16.19 11.70 18.21
N ASN A 344 -16.09 10.38 18.04
CA ASN A 344 -17.26 9.49 18.02
C ASN A 344 -18.06 9.52 19.34
N LEU A 345 -17.38 9.53 20.49
CA LEU A 345 -18.00 9.63 21.81
C LEU A 345 -18.70 10.99 22.04
N CYS A 346 -18.17 12.07 21.46
CA CYS A 346 -18.74 13.41 21.59
C CYS A 346 -19.92 13.67 20.66
N THR A 347 -19.97 12.99 19.50
CA THR A 347 -20.89 13.32 18.40
C THR A 347 -22.05 12.35 18.23
N VAL A 348 -21.90 11.07 18.61
CA VAL A 348 -22.90 10.03 18.35
C VAL A 348 -23.69 9.67 19.62
N PRO A 349 -25.02 9.88 19.64
CA PRO A 349 -25.86 9.31 20.70
C PRO A 349 -25.79 7.77 20.63
N ALA A 350 -25.56 7.12 21.77
CA ALA A 350 -25.25 5.68 21.94
C ALA A 350 -26.29 4.65 21.38
N SER A 351 -27.28 5.05 20.58
CA SER A 351 -28.45 4.24 20.24
C SER A 351 -28.51 3.71 18.80
N LYS A 352 -27.51 3.97 17.92
CA LYS A 352 -27.62 3.56 16.49
C LYS A 352 -26.39 2.91 15.83
N GLN A 353 -25.19 3.00 16.40
CA GLN A 353 -23.98 2.45 15.78
C GLN A 353 -23.07 1.84 16.84
N THR A 354 -22.36 0.77 16.47
CA THR A 354 -21.27 0.22 17.30
C THR A 354 -20.21 1.32 17.48
N PRO A 355 -19.89 1.69 18.74
CA PRO A 355 -18.87 2.70 19.02
C PRO A 355 -17.53 2.38 18.34
N VAL A 356 -16.82 3.41 17.87
CA VAL A 356 -15.48 3.25 17.27
C VAL A 356 -14.50 2.55 18.22
N LEU A 357 -14.66 2.78 19.53
CA LEU A 357 -13.87 2.08 20.55
C LEU A 357 -14.06 0.56 20.47
N ASP A 358 -15.30 0.07 20.40
CA ASP A 358 -15.59 -1.37 20.36
C ASP A 358 -15.04 -2.00 19.08
N LEU A 359 -15.21 -1.31 17.93
CA LEU A 359 -14.63 -1.75 16.65
C LEU A 359 -13.10 -1.84 16.73
N LEU A 360 -12.44 -0.85 17.34
CA LEU A 360 -10.99 -0.87 17.51
C LEU A 360 -10.51 -1.95 18.48
N LEU A 361 -11.25 -2.24 19.56
CA LEU A 361 -10.88 -3.32 20.48
C LEU A 361 -10.93 -4.71 19.81
N GLU A 362 -11.77 -4.87 18.79
CA GLU A 362 -11.85 -6.08 17.96
C GLU A 362 -10.90 -6.04 16.76
N ALA A 363 -10.36 -4.87 16.40
CA ALA A 363 -9.48 -4.65 15.26
C ALA A 363 -8.07 -5.21 15.50
N SER A 364 -7.88 -6.51 15.26
CA SER A 364 -6.56 -7.15 15.26
C SER A 364 -6.36 -8.03 14.02
N PRO A 365 -5.12 -8.13 13.48
CA PRO A 365 -4.84 -9.04 12.37
C PRO A 365 -5.12 -10.51 12.75
N GLU A 366 -5.56 -11.33 11.78
CA GLU A 366 -5.89 -12.76 12.00
C GLU A 366 -4.76 -13.57 12.66
N ARG A 367 -3.50 -13.18 12.42
CA ARG A 367 -2.32 -13.86 12.95
C ARG A 367 -1.77 -13.22 14.24
N ALA A 368 -2.43 -12.23 14.82
CA ALA A 368 -1.97 -11.58 16.04
C ALA A 368 -1.99 -12.55 17.22
N THR A 369 -0.94 -12.53 18.06
CA THR A 369 -0.94 -13.34 19.29
C THR A 369 -1.81 -12.71 20.37
N HIS A 370 -2.24 -13.51 21.35
CA HIS A 370 -3.01 -12.99 22.48
C HIS A 370 -2.25 -11.88 23.24
N SER A 371 -0.92 -12.00 23.39
CA SER A 371 -0.09 -10.96 23.99
C SER A 371 -0.07 -9.66 23.18
N GLN A 372 -0.04 -9.75 21.84
CA GLN A 372 -0.12 -8.58 20.96
C GLN A 372 -1.48 -7.89 21.06
N GLN A 373 -2.56 -8.68 21.06
CA GLN A 373 -3.92 -8.17 21.22
C GLN A 373 -4.11 -7.49 22.58
N ALA A 374 -3.66 -8.14 23.67
CA ALA A 374 -3.75 -7.59 25.01
C ALA A 374 -2.99 -6.27 25.15
N GLU A 375 -1.73 -6.19 24.65
CA GLU A 375 -0.96 -4.95 24.68
C GLU A 375 -1.62 -3.83 23.87
N PHE A 376 -2.17 -4.15 22.70
CA PHE A 376 -2.88 -3.19 21.86
C PHE A 376 -4.14 -2.66 22.55
N GLN A 377 -4.99 -3.54 23.06
CA GLN A 377 -6.23 -3.17 23.76
C GLN A 377 -5.94 -2.35 25.02
N SER A 378 -4.96 -2.75 25.84
CA SER A 378 -4.53 -1.96 27.00
C SER A 378 -4.04 -0.57 26.59
N SER A 379 -3.23 -0.46 25.54
CA SER A 379 -2.72 0.84 25.05
C SER A 379 -3.83 1.79 24.55
N ILE A 380 -4.88 1.25 23.94
CA ILE A 380 -6.07 2.00 23.53
C ILE A 380 -6.84 2.48 24.76
N LEU A 381 -7.18 1.57 25.67
CA LEU A 381 -7.97 1.87 26.87
C LEU A 381 -7.26 2.86 27.79
N ASP A 382 -5.96 2.67 28.05
CA ASP A 382 -5.15 3.57 28.87
C ASP A 382 -5.14 4.98 28.27
N GLY A 383 -4.95 5.08 26.96
CA GLY A 383 -4.96 6.37 26.26
C GLY A 383 -6.31 7.09 26.31
N VAL A 384 -7.42 6.36 26.18
CA VAL A 384 -8.77 6.93 26.31
C VAL A 384 -9.03 7.37 27.76
N MET A 385 -8.66 6.54 28.74
CA MET A 385 -8.81 6.88 30.16
C MET A 385 -8.02 8.14 30.53
N GLU A 386 -6.77 8.26 30.10
CA GLU A 386 -5.94 9.45 30.32
C GLU A 386 -6.58 10.72 29.75
N GLN A 387 -7.11 10.66 28.52
CA GLN A 387 -7.76 11.81 27.88
C GLN A 387 -9.06 12.20 28.59
N VAL A 388 -9.89 11.23 28.98
CA VAL A 388 -11.14 11.50 29.72
C VAL A 388 -10.86 12.05 31.12
N LEU A 389 -9.84 11.52 31.81
CA LEU A 389 -9.41 12.01 33.12
C LEU A 389 -8.82 13.42 33.03
N GLY A 390 -7.99 13.69 32.01
CA GLY A 390 -7.43 15.02 31.75
C GLY A 390 -8.51 16.06 31.39
N ALA A 391 -9.53 15.67 30.63
CA ALA A 391 -10.66 16.53 30.31
C ALA A 391 -11.51 16.91 31.54
N LYS A 392 -11.55 16.05 32.56
CA LYS A 392 -12.28 16.30 33.82
C LYS A 392 -11.56 17.22 34.82
N VAL A 393 -10.36 17.71 34.51
CA VAL A 393 -9.66 18.71 35.36
C VAL A 393 -10.08 20.16 35.04
N PHE A 394 -10.96 20.38 34.05
CA PHE A 394 -11.50 21.72 33.73
C PHE A 394 -13.04 21.77 33.75
N SER A 395 -13.69 21.20 34.77
CA SER A 395 -15.09 21.53 35.08
C SER A 395 -15.19 22.69 36.05
#